data_AF-A0A7R8WMT6-F1
#
_entry.id   AF-A0A7R8WMT6-F1
#
_cell.length_a   1.000
_cell.length_b   1.000
_cell.length_c   1.000
_cell.angle_alpha   90.00
_cell.angle_beta   90.00
_cell.angle_gamma   90.00
#
_symmetry.space_group_name_H-M   'P 1'
#
loop_
_entity.id
_entity.type
_entity.pdbx_description
1 polymer ?
#
loop_
_entity_poly.entity_id
_entity_poly.type
_entity_poly.pdbx_seq_one_letter_code
_entity_poly.pdbx_strand_id
1 'polypeptide(L)'
;MQSLFFEFLLALSLVAKIDGALDLSSSERPKTPVYNGQCNPPFTPVEGSHCYFLSHDEFETNWLRAQQFCSWLHPEGRLAEFETLEELVGATVFLTIDNQNGTYPWTAPGPWIGAIELGDSNEFVWASSNSSIEATNWSPSRPNSPTVGDGVALDASNNFEWIDLSNGTEIPMLCEMPANSPELICPESFFSLGDSCYFVEENSKDWEDAQTVCESLATGGRLVELETAEEVILLKRHLDLNDYSCTGN
;
A
#
# COMPACT_ATOMS: atom_id res chain seq x y z
N MET A 1 -7.30 5.99 20.24
CA MET A 1 -8.10 5.16 19.32
C MET A 1 -9.48 5.75 19.03
N GLN A 2 -10.36 6.01 20.01
CA GLN A 2 -11.70 6.57 19.71
C GLN A 2 -11.71 8.02 19.16
N SER A 3 -10.78 8.89 19.56
CA SER A 3 -10.73 10.30 19.09
C SER A 3 -10.35 10.41 17.60
N LEU A 4 -9.30 9.71 17.19
CA LEU A 4 -8.82 9.70 15.79
C LEU A 4 -9.84 9.08 14.84
N PHE A 5 -10.61 8.08 15.31
CA PHE A 5 -11.67 7.46 14.52
C PHE A 5 -12.86 8.42 14.33
N PHE A 6 -13.18 9.25 15.33
CA PHE A 6 -14.22 10.28 15.22
C PHE A 6 -13.83 11.44 14.30
N GLU A 7 -12.56 11.87 14.33
CA GLU A 7 -12.05 12.90 13.42
C GLU A 7 -12.01 12.40 11.96
N PHE A 8 -11.65 11.14 11.74
CA PHE A 8 -11.73 10.51 10.42
C PHE A 8 -13.17 10.48 9.89
N LEU A 9 -14.17 10.16 10.73
CA LEU A 9 -15.59 10.16 10.33
C LEU A 9 -16.12 11.55 9.95
N LEU A 10 -15.57 12.64 10.52
CA LEU A 10 -15.92 14.01 10.14
C LEU A 10 -15.35 14.40 8.78
N ALA A 11 -14.21 13.84 8.37
CA ALA A 11 -13.64 14.05 7.05
C ALA A 11 -14.49 13.41 5.94
N LEU A 12 -15.21 12.32 6.25
CA LEU A 12 -16.06 11.63 5.28
C LEU A 12 -17.25 12.46 4.81
N SER A 13 -17.67 13.49 5.56
CA SER A 13 -18.71 14.41 5.08
C SER A 13 -18.22 15.32 3.95
N LEU A 14 -16.95 15.26 3.57
CA LEU A 14 -16.33 16.07 2.52
C LEU A 14 -15.79 15.25 1.35
N VAL A 15 -15.94 13.93 1.39
CA VAL A 15 -15.41 13.05 0.35
C VAL A 15 -16.56 12.57 -0.52
N ALA A 16 -16.49 12.84 -1.82
CA ALA A 16 -17.39 12.25 -2.81
C ALA A 16 -16.78 10.94 -3.34
N LYS A 17 -17.61 9.93 -3.60
CA LYS A 17 -17.24 8.64 -4.20
C LYS A 17 -18.09 8.33 -5.42
N ILE A 18 -17.47 7.72 -6.42
CA ILE A 18 -18.11 7.10 -7.57
C ILE A 18 -17.59 5.66 -7.69
N ASP A 19 -18.50 4.69 -7.59
CA ASP A 19 -18.17 3.26 -7.75
C ASP A 19 -18.07 2.88 -9.23
N GLY A 20 -17.14 1.98 -9.56
CA GLY A 20 -17.15 1.26 -10.84
C GLY A 20 -16.84 2.13 -12.06
N ALA A 21 -15.80 2.97 -11.97
CA ALA A 21 -15.30 3.69 -13.15
C ALA A 21 -14.77 2.70 -14.22
N LEU A 22 -14.87 3.10 -15.49
CA LEU A 22 -14.63 2.21 -16.63
C LEU A 22 -13.14 1.91 -16.80
N ASP A 23 -12.76 0.64 -16.63
CA ASP A 23 -11.48 0.11 -17.10
C ASP A 23 -11.47 0.04 -18.64
N LEU A 24 -10.80 0.99 -19.29
CA LEU A 24 -10.65 1.04 -20.75
C LEU A 24 -9.57 0.08 -21.30
N SER A 25 -8.93 -0.76 -20.48
CA SER A 25 -7.86 -1.66 -20.93
C SER A 25 -8.35 -2.89 -21.72
N SER A 26 -9.67 -3.06 -21.91
CA SER A 26 -10.25 -4.17 -22.67
C SER A 26 -10.27 -4.00 -24.19
N SER A 27 -9.09 -3.78 -24.80
CA SER A 27 -8.82 -4.33 -26.14
C SER A 27 -7.32 -4.38 -26.44
N GLU A 28 -6.78 -5.60 -26.39
CA GLU A 28 -5.45 -6.02 -26.89
C GLU A 28 -4.20 -5.45 -26.19
N ARG A 29 -3.59 -6.27 -25.33
CA ARG A 29 -2.30 -6.01 -24.67
C ARG A 29 -1.16 -5.77 -25.68
N PRO A 30 -0.47 -4.62 -25.65
CA PRO A 30 0.80 -4.45 -26.37
C PRO A 30 1.86 -5.38 -25.76
N LYS A 31 2.59 -6.10 -26.61
CA LYS A 31 3.76 -6.88 -26.19
C LYS A 31 4.97 -5.94 -26.16
N THR A 32 5.68 -5.95 -25.02
CA THR A 32 6.86 -5.18 -24.57
C THR A 32 6.58 -3.77 -24.00
N PRO A 33 6.74 -3.55 -22.67
CA PRO A 33 6.49 -2.26 -22.01
C PRO A 33 7.63 -1.25 -22.23
N VAL A 34 7.26 0.03 -22.35
CA VAL A 34 8.15 1.19 -22.16
C VAL A 34 7.72 1.85 -20.86
N TYR A 35 8.66 1.98 -19.92
CA TYR A 35 8.42 2.39 -18.54
C TYR A 35 8.53 3.93 -18.41
N ASN A 36 7.44 4.60 -17.99
CA ASN A 36 7.45 6.05 -17.71
C ASN A 36 7.33 6.37 -16.20
N GLY A 37 7.44 5.38 -15.30
CA GLY A 37 7.54 5.59 -13.85
C GLY A 37 6.28 6.11 -13.16
N GLN A 38 5.08 5.85 -13.70
CA GLN A 38 3.82 6.29 -13.11
C GLN A 38 3.18 5.18 -12.28
N CYS A 39 2.73 5.53 -11.08
CA CYS A 39 1.96 4.66 -10.18
C CYS A 39 0.63 5.34 -9.88
N ASN A 40 -0.46 4.57 -9.87
CA ASN A 40 -1.71 5.09 -9.34
C ASN A 40 -1.52 5.42 -7.84
N PRO A 41 -2.15 6.45 -7.29
CA PRO A 41 -2.20 6.64 -5.84
C PRO A 41 -2.85 5.44 -5.14
N PRO A 42 -2.47 5.10 -3.89
CA PRO A 42 -1.48 5.75 -3.03
C PRO A 42 -0.08 5.10 -3.13
N PHE A 43 0.25 4.50 -4.27
CA PHE A 43 1.51 3.80 -4.46
C PHE A 43 2.63 4.77 -4.84
N THR A 44 3.82 4.54 -4.29
CA THR A 44 5.00 5.37 -4.56
C THR A 44 5.83 4.75 -5.68
N PRO A 45 6.13 5.48 -6.76
CA PRO A 45 7.06 5.01 -7.79
C PRO A 45 8.49 4.97 -7.27
N VAL A 46 9.18 3.87 -7.53
CA VAL A 46 10.62 3.74 -7.34
C VAL A 46 11.27 3.61 -8.72
N GLU A 47 12.16 4.53 -9.05
CA GLU A 47 12.84 4.58 -10.35
C GLU A 47 13.58 3.25 -10.63
N GLY A 48 13.38 2.69 -11.83
CA GLY A 48 13.98 1.41 -12.23
C GLY A 48 13.35 0.17 -11.59
N SER A 49 12.27 0.30 -10.82
CA SER A 49 11.64 -0.77 -10.03
C SER A 49 10.10 -0.79 -10.15
N HIS A 50 9.44 -1.35 -9.13
CA HIS A 50 8.00 -1.45 -8.93
C HIS A 50 7.40 -0.20 -8.26
N CYS A 51 6.07 -0.15 -8.22
CA CYS A 51 5.34 0.75 -7.33
C CYS A 51 5.19 0.08 -5.97
N TYR A 52 5.39 0.83 -4.89
CA TYR A 52 5.30 0.29 -3.53
C TYR A 52 4.17 0.93 -2.72
N PHE A 53 3.50 0.10 -1.93
CA PHE A 53 2.58 0.54 -0.88
C PHE A 53 3.07 0.06 0.48
N LEU A 54 3.02 0.94 1.46
CA LEU A 54 3.40 0.68 2.84
C LEU A 54 2.21 0.93 3.77
N SER A 55 1.87 -0.06 4.59
CA SER A 55 0.67 0.01 5.46
C SER A 55 0.83 0.78 6.77
N HIS A 56 2.07 0.96 7.27
CA HIS A 56 2.39 1.54 8.59
C HIS A 56 1.71 0.87 9.80
N ASP A 57 2.03 1.35 11.01
CA ASP A 57 1.62 0.82 12.33
C ASP A 57 0.09 0.87 12.58
N GLU A 58 -0.68 1.57 11.75
CA GLU A 58 -2.15 1.57 11.87
C GLU A 58 -2.80 0.34 11.21
N PHE A 59 -2.05 -0.38 10.38
CA PHE A 59 -2.49 -1.61 9.75
C PHE A 59 -1.38 -2.66 9.74
N GLU A 60 -1.31 -3.36 10.88
CA GLU A 60 -0.46 -4.51 11.12
C GLU A 60 -1.22 -5.80 10.89
N THR A 61 -0.56 -6.79 10.29
CA THR A 61 -1.17 -8.10 10.08
C THR A 61 -0.10 -9.20 9.98
N ASN A 62 -0.55 -10.45 10.03
CA ASN A 62 0.32 -11.61 9.81
C ASN A 62 0.71 -11.75 8.33
N TRP A 63 1.81 -12.47 8.07
CA TRP A 63 2.41 -12.59 6.74
C TRP A 63 1.40 -13.07 5.68
N LEU A 64 0.58 -14.08 6.01
CA LEU A 64 -0.40 -14.64 5.09
C LEU A 64 -1.49 -13.62 4.70
N ARG A 65 -2.01 -12.89 5.68
CA ARG A 65 -2.99 -11.82 5.42
C ARG A 65 -2.37 -10.64 4.68
N ALA A 66 -1.10 -10.34 4.93
CA ALA A 66 -0.37 -9.29 4.23
C ALA A 66 -0.28 -9.61 2.72
N GLN A 67 0.09 -10.85 2.37
CA GLN A 67 0.08 -11.31 0.98
C GLN A 67 -1.30 -11.18 0.33
N GLN A 68 -2.37 -11.57 1.04
CA GLN A 68 -3.74 -11.44 0.54
C GLN A 68 -4.15 -9.98 0.30
N PHE A 69 -3.75 -9.09 1.21
CA PHE A 69 -4.03 -7.66 1.09
C PHE A 69 -3.35 -7.06 -0.15
N CYS A 70 -2.07 -7.36 -0.39
CA CYS A 70 -1.37 -6.88 -1.57
C CYS A 70 -2.02 -7.35 -2.89
N SER A 71 -2.52 -8.59 -2.94
CA SER A 71 -3.25 -9.09 -4.12
C SER A 71 -4.66 -8.52 -4.28
N TRP A 72 -5.24 -7.97 -3.22
CA TRP A 72 -6.50 -7.22 -3.29
C TRP A 72 -6.27 -5.80 -3.80
N LEU A 73 -5.17 -5.17 -3.38
CA LEU A 73 -4.78 -3.83 -3.83
C LEU A 73 -4.61 -3.73 -5.35
N HIS A 74 -4.17 -4.81 -5.99
CA HIS A 74 -4.02 -4.89 -7.43
C HIS A 74 -3.98 -6.35 -7.89
N PRO A 75 -4.50 -6.67 -9.10
CA PRO A 75 -4.47 -8.04 -9.64
C PRO A 75 -3.08 -8.67 -9.72
N GLU A 76 -2.04 -7.85 -9.89
CA GLU A 76 -0.63 -8.25 -9.90
C GLU A 76 0.12 -7.83 -8.63
N GLY A 77 -0.60 -7.36 -7.61
CA GLY A 77 -0.03 -6.94 -6.34
C GLY A 77 0.35 -8.13 -5.45
N ARG A 78 1.48 -8.00 -4.77
CA ARG A 78 2.04 -9.03 -3.88
C ARG A 78 2.92 -8.38 -2.82
N LEU A 79 3.31 -9.10 -1.77
CA LEU A 79 4.39 -8.62 -0.91
C LEU A 79 5.67 -8.42 -1.73
N ALA A 80 6.49 -7.44 -1.37
CA ALA A 80 7.68 -7.09 -2.13
C ALA A 80 8.65 -8.26 -2.32
N GLU A 81 9.05 -8.52 -3.56
CA GLU A 81 10.00 -9.55 -3.97
C GLU A 81 11.17 -8.87 -4.67
N PHE A 82 12.33 -8.88 -4.04
CA PHE A 82 13.52 -8.22 -4.59
C PHE A 82 14.27 -9.21 -5.50
N GLU A 83 13.93 -9.22 -6.78
CA GLU A 83 14.52 -10.07 -7.80
C GLU A 83 15.90 -9.56 -8.26
N THR A 84 16.15 -8.25 -8.10
CA THR A 84 17.41 -7.61 -8.47
C THR A 84 18.00 -6.74 -7.34
N LEU A 85 19.31 -6.48 -7.41
CA LEU A 85 19.97 -5.53 -6.51
C LEU A 85 19.41 -4.10 -6.66
N GLU A 86 18.95 -3.74 -7.86
CA GLU A 86 18.35 -2.43 -8.12
C GLU A 86 17.03 -2.26 -7.37
N GLU A 87 16.17 -3.28 -7.39
CA GLU A 87 14.91 -3.31 -6.63
C GLU A 87 15.15 -3.27 -5.12
N LEU A 88 16.08 -4.09 -4.62
CA LEU A 88 16.45 -4.09 -3.20
C LEU A 88 16.90 -2.69 -2.75
N VAL A 89 17.83 -2.08 -3.48
CA VAL A 89 18.35 -0.74 -3.15
C VAL A 89 17.26 0.32 -3.26
N GLY A 90 16.46 0.28 -4.32
CA GLY A 90 15.35 1.23 -4.53
C GLY A 90 14.32 1.17 -3.40
N ALA A 91 13.90 -0.02 -3.00
CA ALA A 91 12.98 -0.21 -1.88
C ALA A 91 13.58 0.24 -0.54
N THR A 92 14.85 -0.10 -0.25
CA THR A 92 15.52 0.37 0.97
C THR A 92 15.64 1.89 1.03
N VAL A 93 15.93 2.56 -0.10
CA VAL A 93 15.96 4.02 -0.19
C VAL A 93 14.58 4.61 0.06
N PHE A 94 13.54 4.06 -0.58
CA PHE A 94 12.14 4.46 -0.35
C PHE A 94 11.77 4.38 1.14
N LEU A 95 12.01 3.23 1.78
CA LEU A 95 11.72 3.03 3.20
C LEU A 95 12.51 3.98 4.12
N THR A 96 13.76 4.27 3.76
CA THR A 96 14.61 5.20 4.53
C THR A 96 14.09 6.63 4.46
N ILE A 97 13.66 7.09 3.28
CA ILE A 97 13.08 8.42 3.09
C ILE A 97 11.75 8.52 3.85
N ASP A 98 10.90 7.51 3.72
CA ASP A 98 9.62 7.44 4.41
C ASP A 98 9.80 7.49 5.95
N ASN A 99 10.77 6.73 6.50
CA ASN A 99 11.14 6.78 7.92
C ASN A 99 11.60 8.17 8.38
N GLN A 100 12.41 8.86 7.57
CA GLN A 100 12.93 10.19 7.91
C GLN A 100 11.88 11.30 7.85
N ASN A 101 10.85 11.16 7.01
CA ASN A 101 9.78 12.15 6.90
C ASN A 101 8.92 12.24 8.18
N GLY A 102 8.99 11.23 9.06
CA GLY A 102 8.53 11.34 10.45
C GLY A 102 7.02 11.43 10.66
N THR A 103 6.22 11.34 9.60
CA THR A 103 4.75 11.31 9.69
C THR A 103 4.26 10.09 10.48
N TYR A 104 5.00 8.97 10.41
CA TYR A 104 4.78 7.76 11.21
C TYR A 104 6.14 7.16 11.63
N PRO A 105 6.62 7.40 12.86
CA PRO A 105 7.90 6.86 13.31
C PRO A 105 7.81 5.33 13.43
N TRP A 106 8.67 4.62 12.71
CA TRP A 106 8.70 3.17 12.69
C TRP A 106 8.92 2.60 14.10
N THR A 107 8.06 1.68 14.51
CA THR A 107 8.38 0.76 15.59
C THR A 107 8.95 -0.52 15.00
N ALA A 108 10.09 -1.01 15.52
CA ALA A 108 10.63 -2.28 15.07
C ALA A 108 9.74 -3.43 15.58
N PRO A 109 9.52 -4.49 14.78
CA PRO A 109 10.09 -4.75 13.45
C PRO A 109 9.42 -3.94 12.33
N GLY A 110 10.12 -3.75 11.20
CA GLY A 110 9.56 -3.12 10.01
C GLY A 110 8.65 -4.07 9.21
N PRO A 111 8.38 -3.78 7.93
CA PRO A 111 7.30 -4.43 7.21
C PRO A 111 7.66 -5.85 6.74
N TRP A 112 6.63 -6.68 6.58
CA TRP A 112 6.73 -7.94 5.83
C TRP A 112 7.15 -7.72 4.38
N ILE A 113 7.95 -8.65 3.86
CA ILE A 113 8.26 -8.82 2.43
C ILE A 113 7.86 -10.23 1.96
N GLY A 114 7.90 -10.48 0.66
CA GLY A 114 7.37 -11.69 0.03
C GLY A 114 8.20 -12.95 0.24
N ALA A 115 9.28 -12.88 1.01
CA ALA A 115 10.11 -14.05 1.31
C ALA A 115 9.51 -14.89 2.45
N ILE A 116 9.52 -16.21 2.24
CA ILE A 116 9.04 -17.20 3.21
C ILE A 116 9.97 -18.42 3.22
N GLU A 117 10.12 -19.03 4.40
CA GLU A 117 10.85 -20.28 4.56
C GLU A 117 10.08 -21.47 3.95
N LEU A 118 10.78 -22.31 3.18
CA LEU A 118 10.27 -23.57 2.66
C LEU A 118 10.67 -24.77 3.54
N GLY A 119 9.68 -25.29 4.27
CA GLY A 119 9.87 -26.49 5.10
C GLY A 119 10.97 -26.31 6.15
N ASP A 120 11.57 -27.41 6.61
CA ASP A 120 12.51 -27.40 7.74
C ASP A 120 13.98 -27.17 7.31
N SER A 121 14.20 -26.47 6.20
CA SER A 121 15.50 -26.45 5.52
C SER A 121 16.30 -25.15 5.68
N ASN A 122 15.71 -24.12 6.33
CA ASN A 122 16.28 -22.77 6.37
C ASN A 122 16.54 -22.21 4.95
N GLU A 123 15.78 -22.70 3.96
CA GLU A 123 15.77 -22.22 2.59
C GLU A 123 14.59 -21.26 2.41
N PHE A 124 14.84 -20.11 1.81
CA PHE A 124 13.84 -19.07 1.60
C PHE A 124 13.58 -18.88 0.10
N VAL A 125 12.32 -18.64 -0.23
CA VAL A 125 11.89 -18.31 -1.59
C VAL A 125 11.01 -17.08 -1.57
N TRP A 126 10.95 -16.43 -2.73
CA TRP A 126 9.93 -15.44 -3.02
C TRP A 126 8.60 -16.16 -3.28
N ALA A 127 7.59 -15.90 -2.46
CA ALA A 127 6.40 -16.74 -2.37
C ALA A 127 5.50 -16.70 -3.62
N SER A 128 5.43 -15.56 -4.31
CA SER A 128 4.56 -15.36 -5.48
C SER A 128 5.24 -15.85 -6.76
N SER A 129 6.52 -15.53 -6.96
CA SER A 129 7.30 -16.01 -8.09
C SER A 129 7.78 -17.47 -7.94
N ASN A 130 7.78 -17.99 -6.71
CA ASN A 130 8.38 -19.28 -6.35
C ASN A 130 9.84 -19.38 -6.82
N SER A 131 10.55 -18.25 -6.77
CA SER A 131 11.94 -18.13 -7.21
C SER A 131 12.92 -18.19 -6.03
N SER A 132 14.13 -18.66 -6.29
CA SER A 132 15.20 -18.67 -5.30
C SER A 132 15.70 -17.25 -5.05
N ILE A 133 15.99 -16.93 -3.80
CA ILE A 133 16.54 -15.63 -3.44
C ILE A 133 18.04 -15.57 -3.80
N GLU A 134 18.39 -14.81 -4.84
CA GLU A 134 19.77 -14.67 -5.30
C GLU A 134 20.56 -13.62 -4.49
N ALA A 135 19.92 -12.51 -4.14
CA ALA A 135 20.48 -11.45 -3.31
C ALA A 135 19.76 -11.38 -1.96
N THR A 136 20.51 -11.45 -0.87
CA THR A 136 19.97 -11.36 0.49
C THR A 136 20.58 -10.18 1.23
N ASN A 137 19.79 -9.53 2.08
CA ASN A 137 20.28 -8.49 3.01
C ASN A 137 20.05 -8.88 4.47
N TRP A 138 20.33 -10.14 4.84
CA TRP A 138 20.12 -10.64 6.20
C TRP A 138 20.88 -9.83 7.26
N SER A 139 20.19 -9.52 8.34
CA SER A 139 20.79 -8.93 9.53
C SER A 139 21.81 -9.91 10.16
N PRO A 140 22.85 -9.43 10.86
CA PRO A 140 23.84 -10.28 11.48
C PRO A 140 23.23 -11.42 12.31
N SER A 141 23.64 -12.65 12.02
CA SER A 141 23.14 -13.87 12.69
C SER A 141 21.68 -14.22 12.37
N ARG A 142 21.16 -13.78 11.22
CA ARG A 142 19.88 -14.20 10.64
C ARG A 142 20.11 -15.03 9.37
N PRO A 143 19.17 -15.91 8.99
CA PRO A 143 17.97 -16.34 9.74
C PRO A 143 18.34 -17.14 11.01
N ASN A 144 17.51 -17.07 12.06
CA ASN A 144 17.76 -17.77 13.34
C ASN A 144 16.52 -18.17 14.14
N SER A 145 15.35 -18.03 13.55
CA SER A 145 14.10 -18.35 14.20
C SER A 145 13.96 -19.87 14.38
N PRO A 146 13.45 -20.34 15.53
CA PRO A 146 13.34 -21.76 15.83
C PRO A 146 12.10 -22.43 15.23
N THR A 147 11.24 -21.65 14.55
CA THR A 147 10.00 -22.12 13.94
C THR A 147 10.19 -22.40 12.46
N VAL A 148 9.35 -23.28 11.93
CA VAL A 148 9.34 -23.66 10.52
C VAL A 148 8.28 -22.83 9.80
N GLY A 149 8.61 -22.38 8.60
CA GLY A 149 7.71 -21.64 7.74
C GLY A 149 7.61 -20.19 8.19
N ASP A 150 8.74 -19.60 8.57
CA ASP A 150 8.78 -18.21 8.99
C ASP A 150 8.76 -17.23 7.81
N GLY A 151 8.15 -16.07 8.05
CA GLY A 151 8.10 -14.96 7.12
C GLY A 151 9.31 -14.07 7.31
N VAL A 152 9.67 -13.32 6.26
CA VAL A 152 10.77 -12.36 6.32
C VAL A 152 10.23 -10.94 6.42
N ALA A 153 10.74 -10.21 7.41
CA ALA A 153 10.47 -8.79 7.62
C ALA A 153 11.77 -7.97 7.47
N LEU A 154 11.62 -6.68 7.22
CA LEU A 154 12.74 -5.74 7.25
C LEU A 154 12.88 -5.13 8.65
N ASP A 155 14.11 -5.01 9.15
CA ASP A 155 14.40 -4.44 10.44
C ASP A 155 14.52 -2.92 10.35
N ALA A 156 13.43 -2.21 10.66
CA ALA A 156 13.40 -0.75 10.68
C ALA A 156 14.40 -0.13 11.68
N SER A 157 14.90 -0.90 12.66
CA SER A 157 15.94 -0.45 13.59
C SER A 157 17.36 -0.64 13.07
N ASN A 158 17.53 -1.39 11.98
CA ASN A 158 18.83 -1.81 11.47
C ASN A 158 18.89 -1.74 9.93
N ASN A 159 18.76 -0.51 9.38
CA ASN A 159 18.88 -0.23 7.95
C ASN A 159 18.00 -1.10 7.03
N PHE A 160 16.85 -1.58 7.53
CA PHE A 160 15.95 -2.48 6.80
C PHE A 160 16.64 -3.78 6.34
N GLU A 161 17.65 -4.24 7.10
CA GLU A 161 18.21 -5.60 6.96
C GLU A 161 17.15 -6.65 7.31
N TRP A 162 17.25 -7.84 6.74
CA TRP A 162 16.20 -8.85 6.82
C TRP A 162 16.28 -9.64 8.12
N ILE A 163 15.13 -9.87 8.72
CA ILE A 163 14.92 -10.71 9.89
C ILE A 163 13.81 -11.72 9.59
N ASP A 164 13.97 -12.92 10.11
CA ASP A 164 12.95 -13.96 10.09
C ASP A 164 12.13 -13.90 11.37
N LEU A 165 10.81 -14.01 11.22
CA LEU A 165 9.84 -13.89 12.29
C LEU A 165 8.74 -14.93 12.12
N SER A 166 8.14 -15.34 13.25
CA SER A 166 6.99 -16.24 13.21
C SER A 166 5.88 -15.65 12.36
N ASN A 167 5.32 -16.46 11.47
CA ASN A 167 4.25 -16.05 10.56
C ASN A 167 3.05 -15.39 11.24
N GLY A 168 2.77 -15.72 12.50
CA GLY A 168 1.66 -15.14 13.26
C GLY A 168 1.91 -13.72 13.81
N THR A 169 3.12 -13.17 13.63
CA THR A 169 3.46 -11.83 14.10
C THR A 169 2.67 -10.78 13.31
N GLU A 170 2.03 -9.84 13.99
CA GLU A 170 1.29 -8.75 13.36
C GLU A 170 2.22 -7.54 13.24
N ILE A 171 2.59 -7.18 12.00
CA ILE A 171 3.50 -6.07 11.68
C ILE A 171 3.04 -5.42 10.35
N PRO A 172 3.57 -4.24 9.98
CA PRO A 172 3.24 -3.61 8.70
C PRO A 172 3.62 -4.47 7.48
N MET A 173 3.20 -4.07 6.28
CA MET A 173 3.55 -4.77 5.04
C MET A 173 4.04 -3.83 3.96
N LEU A 174 4.97 -4.33 3.14
CA LEU A 174 5.42 -3.68 1.92
C LEU A 174 4.86 -4.46 0.73
N CYS A 175 3.89 -3.88 0.05
CA CYS A 175 3.36 -4.41 -1.20
C CYS A 175 4.13 -3.84 -2.39
N GLU A 176 4.37 -4.67 -3.39
CA GLU A 176 4.82 -4.26 -4.71
C GLU A 176 3.74 -4.52 -5.77
N MET A 177 3.78 -3.74 -6.84
CA MET A 177 2.94 -3.91 -8.02
C MET A 177 3.64 -3.36 -9.27
N PRO A 178 3.27 -3.81 -10.48
CA PRO A 178 3.88 -3.30 -11.71
C PRO A 178 3.62 -1.80 -11.91
N ALA A 179 4.61 -1.07 -12.41
CA ALA A 179 4.54 0.36 -12.73
C ALA A 179 3.71 0.70 -14.00
N ASN A 180 2.72 -0.14 -14.32
CA ASN A 180 1.77 0.00 -15.42
C ASN A 180 0.44 -0.67 -15.05
N SER A 181 -0.11 -0.34 -13.87
CA SER A 181 -1.51 -0.63 -13.61
C SER A 181 -2.36 0.25 -14.53
N PRO A 182 -3.43 -0.27 -15.16
CA PRO A 182 -4.35 0.58 -15.89
C PRO A 182 -4.83 1.68 -14.93
N GLU A 183 -4.63 2.93 -15.33
CA GLU A 183 -5.14 4.06 -14.58
C GLU A 183 -6.67 4.03 -14.68
N LEU A 184 -7.33 3.90 -13.54
CA LEU A 184 -8.78 4.09 -13.47
C LEU A 184 -9.06 5.54 -13.89
N ILE A 185 -9.78 5.73 -14.99
CA ILE A 185 -10.08 7.08 -15.49
C ILE A 185 -11.21 7.66 -14.67
N CYS A 186 -10.88 8.68 -13.87
CA CYS A 186 -11.84 9.41 -13.07
C CYS A 186 -12.30 10.70 -13.75
N PRO A 187 -13.48 11.24 -13.38
CA PRO A 187 -13.90 12.58 -13.80
C PRO A 187 -12.85 13.64 -13.42
N GLU A 188 -12.92 14.80 -14.07
CA GLU A 188 -12.01 15.91 -13.78
C GLU A 188 -11.99 16.23 -12.26
N SER A 189 -10.79 16.41 -11.71
CA SER A 189 -10.53 16.66 -10.28
C SER A 189 -10.76 15.48 -9.32
N PHE A 190 -11.29 14.34 -9.78
CA PHE A 190 -11.33 13.11 -8.98
C PHE A 190 -9.99 12.37 -9.09
N PHE A 191 -9.57 11.74 -8.01
CA PHE A 191 -8.45 10.80 -7.99
C PHE A 191 -8.96 9.36 -7.84
N SER A 192 -8.21 8.40 -8.38
CA SER A 192 -8.52 6.99 -8.24
C SER A 192 -7.90 6.41 -6.97
N LEU A 193 -8.65 5.56 -6.28
CA LEU A 193 -8.13 4.62 -5.28
C LEU A 193 -8.83 3.27 -5.47
N GLY A 194 -8.05 2.22 -5.72
CA GLY A 194 -8.60 0.93 -6.12
C GLY A 194 -9.50 1.07 -7.35
N ASP A 195 -10.73 0.57 -7.26
CA ASP A 195 -11.71 0.55 -8.36
C ASP A 195 -12.74 1.70 -8.27
N SER A 196 -12.46 2.73 -7.48
CA SER A 196 -13.37 3.87 -7.25
C SER A 196 -12.68 5.21 -7.45
N CYS A 197 -13.49 6.22 -7.78
CA CYS A 197 -13.05 7.60 -7.91
C CYS A 197 -13.50 8.42 -6.71
N TYR A 198 -12.59 9.21 -6.16
CA TYR A 198 -12.81 10.02 -4.97
C TYR A 198 -12.53 11.48 -5.26
N PHE A 199 -13.22 12.36 -4.56
CA PHE A 199 -12.96 13.81 -4.57
C PHE A 199 -13.04 14.31 -3.13
N VAL A 200 -12.08 15.14 -2.72
CA VAL A 200 -12.05 15.75 -1.38
C VAL A 200 -12.41 17.22 -1.52
N GLU A 201 -13.53 17.63 -0.94
CA GLU A 201 -13.94 19.03 -0.82
C GLU A 201 -13.26 19.67 0.39
N GLU A 202 -12.45 20.70 0.17
CA GLU A 202 -11.71 21.36 1.25
C GLU A 202 -12.61 22.25 2.13
N ASN A 203 -13.76 22.71 1.61
CA ASN A 203 -14.62 23.62 2.35
C ASN A 203 -15.66 22.85 3.18
N SER A 204 -15.68 23.09 4.50
CA SER A 204 -16.71 22.48 5.34
C SER A 204 -18.12 22.89 4.91
N LYS A 205 -19.02 21.90 4.88
CA LYS A 205 -20.45 22.04 4.58
C LYS A 205 -21.23 21.25 5.63
N ASP A 206 -22.47 21.66 5.87
CA ASP A 206 -23.41 20.82 6.60
C ASP A 206 -23.77 19.60 5.73
N TRP A 207 -24.11 18.47 6.36
CA TRP A 207 -24.25 17.17 5.67
C TRP A 207 -25.19 17.19 4.45
N GLU A 208 -26.33 17.89 4.56
CA GLU A 208 -27.32 17.99 3.49
C GLU A 208 -26.80 18.76 2.27
N ASP A 209 -26.02 19.81 2.52
CA ASP A 209 -25.34 20.57 1.47
C ASP A 209 -24.21 19.74 0.86
N ALA A 210 -23.47 18.98 1.67
CA ALA A 210 -22.37 18.13 1.20
C ALA A 210 -22.85 17.02 0.26
N GLN A 211 -23.96 16.36 0.58
CA GLN A 211 -24.57 15.35 -0.30
C GLN A 211 -24.96 15.97 -1.65
N THR A 212 -25.63 17.12 -1.63
CA THR A 212 -26.04 17.84 -2.84
C THR A 212 -24.83 18.24 -3.69
N VAL A 213 -23.74 18.67 -3.05
CA VAL A 213 -22.48 18.99 -3.74
C VAL A 213 -21.90 17.74 -4.40
N CYS A 214 -21.75 16.62 -3.68
CA CYS A 214 -21.21 15.37 -4.22
C CYS A 214 -21.96 14.88 -5.47
N GLU A 215 -23.29 14.95 -5.44
CA GLU A 215 -24.15 14.59 -6.57
C GLU A 215 -24.01 15.54 -7.77
N SER A 216 -23.63 16.80 -7.53
CA SER A 216 -23.43 17.80 -8.58
C SER A 216 -22.05 17.73 -9.24
N LEU A 217 -21.04 17.17 -8.57
CA LEU A 217 -19.65 17.09 -9.06
C LEU A 217 -19.51 16.12 -10.25
N ALA A 218 -20.24 15.01 -10.23
CA ALA A 218 -20.19 14.01 -11.29
C ALA A 218 -21.45 13.15 -11.33
N THR A 219 -21.76 12.58 -12.50
CA THR A 219 -22.85 11.60 -12.60
C THR A 219 -22.52 10.37 -11.76
N GLY A 220 -23.35 10.05 -10.78
CA GLY A 220 -23.13 8.94 -9.86
C GLY A 220 -22.28 9.27 -8.62
N GLY A 221 -21.85 10.53 -8.47
CA GLY A 221 -21.19 10.99 -7.25
C GLY A 221 -22.14 11.01 -6.06
N ARG A 222 -21.67 10.51 -4.91
CA ARG A 222 -22.38 10.57 -3.62
C ARG A 222 -21.38 10.77 -2.48
N LEU A 223 -21.84 11.13 -1.29
CA LEU A 223 -20.97 11.10 -0.11
C LEU A 223 -20.32 9.72 0.03
N VAL A 224 -19.05 9.70 0.44
CA VAL A 224 -18.30 8.45 0.57
C VAL A 224 -19.00 7.53 1.57
N GLU A 225 -19.20 6.30 1.13
CA GLU A 225 -19.62 5.19 1.96
C GLU A 225 -18.45 4.21 1.99
N LEU A 226 -17.74 4.17 3.11
CA LEU A 226 -16.62 3.24 3.30
C LEU A 226 -17.16 1.87 3.63
N GLU A 227 -17.07 0.95 2.68
CA GLU A 227 -17.68 -0.38 2.79
C GLU A 227 -16.72 -1.41 3.39
N THR A 228 -15.42 -1.14 3.28
CA THR A 228 -14.36 -2.09 3.62
C THR A 228 -13.27 -1.44 4.45
N ALA A 229 -12.56 -2.22 5.27
CA ALA A 229 -11.43 -1.71 6.07
C ALA A 229 -10.28 -1.27 5.15
N GLU A 230 -10.19 -1.90 3.99
CA GLU A 230 -9.20 -1.66 2.95
C GLU A 230 -9.42 -0.28 2.30
N GLU A 231 -10.67 0.08 2.00
CA GLU A 231 -11.05 1.40 1.50
C GLU A 231 -10.68 2.51 2.51
N VAL A 232 -10.93 2.25 3.81
CA VAL A 232 -10.52 3.14 4.90
C VAL A 232 -9.02 3.38 4.87
N ILE A 233 -8.22 2.31 4.73
CA ILE A 233 -6.75 2.37 4.74
C ILE A 233 -6.24 3.17 3.53
N LEU A 234 -6.75 2.89 2.33
CA LEU A 234 -6.33 3.57 1.11
C LEU A 234 -6.69 5.06 1.13
N LEU A 235 -7.92 5.38 1.50
CA LEU A 235 -8.38 6.77 1.57
C LEU A 235 -7.60 7.53 2.64
N LYS A 236 -7.44 6.95 3.82
CA LYS A 236 -6.66 7.56 4.89
C LYS A 236 -5.22 7.85 4.45
N ARG A 237 -4.53 6.86 3.87
CA ARG A 237 -3.16 7.03 3.37
C ARG A 237 -3.07 8.15 2.33
N HIS A 238 -4.03 8.23 1.42
CA HIS A 238 -4.07 9.30 0.43
C HIS A 238 -4.23 10.68 1.08
N LEU A 239 -5.14 10.80 2.07
CA LEU A 239 -5.36 12.05 2.78
C LEU A 239 -4.10 12.51 3.54
N ASP A 240 -3.44 11.57 4.22
CA ASP A 240 -2.23 11.84 5.00
C ASP A 240 -1.04 12.27 4.11
N LEU A 241 -0.88 11.65 2.93
CA LEU A 241 0.21 11.99 1.99
C LEU A 241 0.04 13.36 1.32
N ASN A 242 -1.19 13.87 1.24
CA ASN A 242 -1.48 15.15 0.59
C ASN A 242 -1.74 16.28 1.59
N ASP A 243 -1.34 16.11 2.86
CA ASP A 243 -1.52 17.07 3.95
C ASP A 243 -2.98 17.54 4.09
N TYR A 244 -3.96 16.68 3.78
CA TYR A 244 -5.35 16.92 4.12
C TYR A 244 -5.52 16.74 5.64
N SER A 245 -5.08 17.74 6.41
CA SER A 245 -5.17 17.71 7.86
C SER A 245 -6.64 17.82 8.27
N CYS A 246 -7.22 16.70 8.73
CA CYS A 246 -8.55 16.68 9.33
C CYS A 246 -8.57 17.34 10.73
N THR A 247 -7.44 17.93 11.14
CA THR A 247 -7.32 18.81 12.30
C THR A 247 -7.84 20.21 11.93
N GLY A 248 -9.15 20.34 11.80
CA GLY A 248 -9.81 21.65 11.80
C GLY A 248 -9.66 22.33 13.17
N ASN A 249 -9.33 23.64 13.15
CA ASN A 249 -9.30 24.54 14.31
C ASN A 249 -10.56 24.48 15.19
#